data_AF-A0A9D9KD28-F1
#
_entry.id   AF-A0A9D9KD28-F1
#
_cell.length_a   1.000
_cell.length_b   1.000
_cell.length_c   1.000
_cell.angle_alpha   90.00
_cell.angle_beta   90.00
_cell.angle_gamma   90.00
#
_symmetry.space_group_name_H-M   'P 1'
#
loop_
_entity.id
_entity.type
_entity.pdbx_description
1 polymer ?
#
loop_
_entity_poly.entity_id
_entity_poly.type
_entity_poly.pdbx_seq_one_letter_code
_entity_poly.pdbx_strand_id
1 'polypeptide(L)'
;MSIEPIPTPLVSANWLTQHLNDPNVVIVDCRFSLAEPELGRQQYLDTHLPDAFYLHLERDLASPVQRHGGRHPLPNPQILAGKLAAIGITSSKTFVVAYDDSRFAFASRCWWLLRYLGHERVAILDGGFSQWQSQGYPVTRELPQPRSGHFTVQLHPDWAIDIAQVKRCRNLPDVALVDARDADRYRGEREPIDPIAGHIPGAINLPWKTMTDDRGFALSPERQRQLWQTLTSADEVVVYCGSGVTACVHILSRQMAKLQPAKLYPGSWSDWCSYQSG
;
A
#
# COMPACT_ATOMS: atom_id res chain seq x y z
N MET A 1 8.63 -8.14 25.28
CA MET A 1 7.64 -7.20 25.86
C MET A 1 6.57 -7.00 24.78
N SER A 2 5.31 -6.79 25.14
CA SER A 2 4.28 -6.48 24.13
C SER A 2 4.53 -5.07 23.59
N ILE A 3 4.69 -4.93 22.27
CA ILE A 3 4.78 -3.61 21.63
C ILE A 3 3.49 -2.83 21.91
N GLU A 4 3.65 -1.66 22.52
CA GLU A 4 2.55 -0.74 22.82
C GLU A 4 1.83 -0.31 21.54
N PRO A 5 0.53 0.04 21.62
CA PRO A 5 -0.19 0.59 20.47
C PRO A 5 0.52 1.84 19.92
N ILE A 6 0.87 1.82 18.64
CA ILE A 6 1.42 3.00 17.96
C ILE A 6 0.29 4.01 17.66
N PRO A 7 0.50 5.31 17.92
CA PRO A 7 -0.54 6.33 17.77
C PRO A 7 -0.86 6.66 16.30
N THR A 8 -0.02 6.23 15.36
CA THR A 8 -0.14 6.44 13.92
C THR A 8 0.20 5.14 13.20
N PRO A 9 -0.25 4.90 11.96
CA PRO A 9 0.15 3.72 11.17
C PRO A 9 1.61 3.78 10.67
N LEU A 10 2.44 4.64 11.25
CA LEU A 10 3.84 4.84 10.89
C LEU A 10 4.74 4.61 12.10
N VAL A 11 5.97 4.18 11.82
CA VAL A 11 7.07 4.13 12.80
C VAL A 11 8.25 4.92 12.27
N SER A 12 8.98 5.60 13.15
CA SER A 12 10.21 6.27 12.79
C SER A 12 11.37 5.29 12.68
N ALA A 13 12.44 5.69 11.98
CA ALA A 13 13.67 4.91 11.95
C ALA A 13 14.25 4.68 13.36
N ASN A 14 14.20 5.68 14.24
CA ASN A 14 14.61 5.52 15.64
C ASN A 14 13.76 4.52 16.41
N TRP A 15 12.44 4.46 16.17
CA TRP A 15 11.61 3.42 16.79
C TRP A 15 12.05 2.05 16.31
N LEU A 16 12.22 1.88 14.99
CA LEU A 16 12.57 0.57 14.43
C LEU A 16 13.95 0.10 14.88
N THR A 17 14.93 0.99 15.02
CA THR A 17 16.28 0.64 15.51
C THR A 17 16.26 0.08 16.93
N GLN A 18 15.40 0.63 17.79
CA GLN A 18 15.18 0.13 19.16
C GLN A 18 14.51 -1.25 19.20
N HIS A 19 13.92 -1.69 18.09
CA HIS A 19 13.17 -2.95 17.99
C HIS A 19 13.77 -3.95 16.98
N LEU A 20 14.96 -3.70 16.40
CA LEU A 20 15.60 -4.61 15.45
C LEU A 20 15.80 -6.02 16.00
N ASN A 21 16.04 -6.14 17.31
CA ASN A 21 16.27 -7.41 17.98
C ASN A 21 15.01 -7.99 18.64
N ASP A 22 13.82 -7.38 18.45
CA ASP A 22 12.58 -7.93 18.99
C ASP A 22 12.11 -9.10 18.10
N PRO A 23 12.03 -10.34 18.64
CA PRO A 23 11.59 -11.51 17.87
C PRO A 23 10.13 -11.41 17.39
N ASN A 24 9.35 -10.46 17.92
CA ASN A 24 7.98 -10.20 17.50
C ASN A 24 7.88 -9.09 16.45
N VAL A 25 8.99 -8.49 16.01
CA VAL A 25 9.00 -7.57 14.87
C VAL A 25 9.43 -8.32 13.61
N VAL A 26 8.65 -8.16 12.55
CA VAL A 26 9.01 -8.63 11.21
C VAL A 26 9.05 -7.42 10.29
N ILE A 27 10.19 -7.24 9.62
CA ILE A 27 10.41 -6.15 8.68
C ILE A 27 10.16 -6.68 7.27
N VAL A 28 9.43 -5.93 6.45
CA VAL A 28 9.07 -6.32 5.09
C VAL A 28 9.53 -5.25 4.11
N ASP A 29 10.49 -5.60 3.25
CA ASP A 29 10.91 -4.79 2.11
C ASP A 29 9.93 -5.01 0.95
N CYS A 30 9.29 -3.91 0.54
CA CYS A 30 8.32 -3.85 -0.56
C CYS A 30 8.85 -3.06 -1.75
N ARG A 31 10.16 -2.77 -1.85
CA ARG A 31 10.72 -2.02 -2.99
C ARG A 31 10.38 -2.70 -4.31
N PHE A 32 9.97 -1.90 -5.29
CA PHE A 32 9.53 -2.37 -6.59
C PHE A 32 9.67 -1.27 -7.66
N SER A 33 9.74 -1.65 -8.92
CA SER A 33 9.66 -0.72 -10.06
C SER A 33 8.68 -1.26 -11.08
N LEU A 34 7.72 -0.43 -11.51
CA LEU A 34 6.78 -0.80 -12.57
C LEU A 34 7.46 -0.93 -13.94
N ALA A 35 8.58 -0.22 -14.16
CA ALA A 35 9.33 -0.29 -15.41
C ALA A 35 10.28 -1.50 -15.44
N GLU A 36 10.78 -1.92 -14.27
CA GLU A 36 11.76 -3.00 -14.12
C GLU A 36 11.37 -3.87 -12.92
N PRO A 37 10.48 -4.88 -13.09
CA PRO A 37 9.91 -5.65 -11.97
C PRO A 37 10.94 -6.29 -11.03
N GLU A 38 12.10 -6.70 -11.54
CA GLU A 38 13.15 -7.31 -10.70
C GLU A 38 14.00 -6.29 -9.93
N LEU A 39 13.94 -4.99 -10.27
CA LEU A 39 14.82 -3.97 -9.70
C LEU A 39 14.73 -3.92 -8.17
N GLY A 40 13.52 -4.01 -7.62
CA GLY A 40 13.31 -3.99 -6.17
C GLY A 40 13.97 -5.18 -5.47
N ARG A 41 13.89 -6.38 -6.07
CA ARG A 41 14.57 -7.58 -5.56
C ARG A 41 16.09 -7.44 -5.65
N GLN A 42 16.61 -6.90 -6.76
CA GLN A 42 18.04 -6.65 -6.93
C GLN A 42 18.55 -5.68 -5.86
N GLN A 43 17.86 -4.55 -5.67
CA GLN A 43 18.17 -3.58 -4.62
C GLN A 43 18.14 -4.20 -3.23
N TYR A 44 17.18 -5.09 -2.95
CA TYR A 44 17.13 -5.86 -1.70
C TYR A 44 18.35 -6.76 -1.51
N LEU A 45 18.74 -7.54 -2.53
CA LEU A 45 19.93 -8.38 -2.45
C LEU A 45 21.23 -7.56 -2.29
N ASP A 46 21.27 -6.36 -2.87
CA ASP A 46 22.41 -5.46 -2.76
C ASP A 46 22.53 -4.80 -1.39
N THR A 47 21.41 -4.42 -0.77
CA THR A 47 21.37 -3.87 0.59
C THR A 47 19.93 -3.75 1.09
N HIS A 48 19.66 -4.11 2.34
CA HIS A 48 18.35 -3.99 2.98
C HIS A 48 18.48 -3.72 4.49
N LEU A 49 17.36 -3.44 5.15
CA LEU A 49 17.34 -3.36 6.62
C LEU A 49 17.68 -4.73 7.24
N PRO A 50 18.41 -4.79 8.37
CA PRO A 50 18.67 -6.04 9.06
C PRO A 50 17.39 -6.84 9.32
N ASP A 51 17.44 -8.15 9.10
CA ASP A 51 16.32 -9.09 9.26
C ASP A 51 15.07 -8.82 8.39
N ALA A 52 15.14 -7.93 7.40
CA ALA A 52 14.01 -7.67 6.51
C ALA A 52 13.78 -8.82 5.53
N PHE A 53 12.52 -9.22 5.35
CA PHE A 53 12.10 -10.14 4.29
C PHE A 53 11.59 -9.36 3.08
N TYR A 54 11.89 -9.83 1.87
CA TYR A 54 11.39 -9.22 0.65
C TYR A 54 10.04 -9.82 0.23
N LEU A 55 9.05 -8.95 -0.06
CA LEU A 55 7.81 -9.33 -0.73
C LEU A 55 7.69 -8.58 -2.06
N HIS A 56 7.67 -9.34 -3.15
CA HIS A 56 7.55 -8.83 -4.51
C HIS A 56 6.10 -8.47 -4.83
N LEU A 57 5.87 -7.28 -5.40
CA LEU A 57 4.53 -6.79 -5.71
C LEU A 57 3.71 -7.78 -6.54
N GLU A 58 4.24 -8.22 -7.68
CA GLU A 58 3.49 -9.07 -8.63
C GLU A 58 3.43 -10.57 -8.26
N ARG A 59 4.38 -11.07 -7.46
CA ARG A 59 4.48 -12.51 -7.11
C ARG A 59 3.84 -12.83 -5.77
N ASP A 60 3.84 -11.86 -4.86
CA ASP A 60 3.42 -12.06 -3.47
C ASP A 60 2.21 -11.20 -3.10
N LEU A 61 2.18 -9.93 -3.54
CA LEU A 61 1.14 -8.94 -3.16
C LEU A 61 0.05 -8.75 -4.23
N ALA A 62 0.05 -9.61 -5.26
CA ALA A 62 -0.95 -9.65 -6.32
C ALA A 62 -1.18 -11.10 -6.79
N SER A 63 -2.35 -11.35 -7.38
CA SER A 63 -2.60 -12.57 -8.17
C SER A 63 -2.16 -12.38 -9.63
N PRO A 64 -2.02 -13.46 -10.42
CA PRO A 64 -1.78 -13.35 -11.85
C PRO A 64 -2.81 -12.48 -12.57
N VAL A 65 -2.34 -11.69 -13.53
CA VAL A 65 -3.18 -10.82 -14.36
C VAL A 65 -4.16 -11.66 -15.20
N GLN A 66 -5.40 -11.19 -15.28
CA GLN A 66 -6.45 -11.74 -16.14
C GLN A 66 -6.90 -10.69 -17.16
N ARG A 67 -7.86 -11.04 -18.03
CA ARG A 67 -8.46 -10.09 -18.98
C ARG A 67 -9.04 -8.85 -18.29
N HIS A 68 -9.67 -9.06 -17.14
CA HIS A 68 -10.27 -8.03 -16.28
C HIS A 68 -9.75 -8.20 -14.84
N GLY A 69 -9.99 -7.22 -13.98
CA GLY A 69 -9.50 -7.18 -12.59
C GLY A 69 -8.21 -6.38 -12.40
N GLY A 70 -7.69 -5.78 -13.48
CA GLY A 70 -6.53 -4.90 -13.49
C GLY A 70 -5.19 -5.62 -13.42
N ARG A 71 -4.10 -4.87 -13.62
CA ARG A 71 -2.72 -5.40 -13.67
C ARG A 71 -2.09 -5.77 -12.32
N HIS A 72 -2.77 -5.53 -11.19
CA HIS A 72 -2.36 -6.03 -9.86
C HIS A 72 -3.58 -6.53 -9.04
N PRO A 73 -4.25 -7.61 -9.49
CA PRO A 73 -5.41 -8.16 -8.80
C PRO A 73 -5.09 -8.53 -7.35
N LEU A 74 -6.10 -8.56 -6.47
CA LEU A 74 -5.89 -8.98 -5.09
C LEU A 74 -5.29 -10.41 -5.04
N PRO A 75 -4.29 -10.67 -4.19
CA PRO A 75 -3.73 -12.01 -4.02
C PRO A 75 -4.79 -12.95 -3.43
N ASN A 76 -4.68 -14.25 -3.73
CA ASN A 76 -5.48 -15.24 -3.01
C ASN A 76 -5.16 -15.16 -1.49
N PRO A 77 -6.17 -14.98 -0.62
CA PRO A 77 -5.95 -14.78 0.81
C PRO A 77 -5.15 -15.89 1.49
N GLN A 78 -5.39 -17.15 1.14
CA GLN A 78 -4.72 -18.31 1.73
C GLN A 78 -3.28 -18.44 1.24
N ILE A 79 -3.01 -18.14 -0.04
CA ILE A 79 -1.64 -18.12 -0.57
C ILE A 79 -0.81 -17.04 0.12
N LEU A 80 -1.36 -15.82 0.25
CA LEU A 80 -0.68 -14.73 0.96
C LEU A 80 -0.48 -15.08 2.44
N ALA A 81 -1.49 -15.64 3.11
CA ALA A 81 -1.35 -16.09 4.51
C ALA A 81 -0.20 -17.09 4.70
N GLY A 82 -0.05 -18.06 3.78
CA GLY A 82 1.07 -19.00 3.80
C GLY A 82 2.43 -18.31 3.68
N LYS A 83 2.55 -17.34 2.77
CA LYS A 83 3.78 -16.53 2.62
C LYS A 83 4.09 -15.71 3.87
N LEU A 84 3.09 -15.06 4.46
CA LEU A 84 3.24 -14.27 5.69
C LEU A 84 3.67 -15.16 6.88
N ALA A 85 3.09 -16.34 7.00
CA ALA A 85 3.49 -17.32 8.00
C ALA A 85 4.94 -17.81 7.79
N ALA A 86 5.38 -18.01 6.55
CA ALA A 86 6.73 -18.47 6.20
C ALA A 86 7.85 -17.44 6.46
N ILE A 87 7.48 -16.16 6.69
CA ILE A 87 8.40 -15.11 7.13
C ILE A 87 8.27 -14.81 8.64
N GLY A 88 7.57 -15.68 9.39
CA GLY A 88 7.47 -15.62 10.84
C GLY A 88 6.31 -14.78 11.39
N ILE A 89 5.36 -14.34 10.55
CA ILE A 89 4.22 -13.57 11.04
C ILE A 89 3.23 -14.51 11.73
N THR A 90 2.95 -14.21 13.00
CA THR A 90 1.95 -14.87 13.82
C THR A 90 0.84 -13.89 14.16
N SER A 91 -0.41 -14.21 13.80
CA SER A 91 -1.58 -13.38 14.10
C SER A 91 -1.65 -13.05 15.60
N SER A 92 -2.07 -11.81 15.91
CA SER A 92 -2.18 -11.27 17.28
C SER A 92 -0.87 -11.08 18.07
N LYS A 93 0.27 -11.57 17.57
CA LYS A 93 1.58 -11.49 18.26
C LYS A 93 2.57 -10.61 17.53
N THR A 94 2.81 -10.91 16.25
CA THR A 94 3.82 -10.21 15.45
C THR A 94 3.37 -8.78 15.16
N PHE A 95 4.32 -7.85 15.14
CA PHE A 95 4.18 -6.50 14.65
C PHE A 95 4.99 -6.37 13.36
N VAL A 96 4.34 -5.98 12.27
CA VAL A 96 4.96 -5.89 10.95
C VAL A 96 5.34 -4.45 10.66
N VAL A 97 6.55 -4.23 10.16
CA VAL A 97 6.99 -2.92 9.63
C VAL A 97 7.30 -3.08 8.15
N ALA A 98 6.43 -2.55 7.30
CA ALA A 98 6.67 -2.51 5.86
C ALA A 98 7.48 -1.26 5.49
N TYR A 99 8.37 -1.37 4.52
CA TYR A 99 9.03 -0.21 3.93
C TYR A 99 9.18 -0.36 2.42
N ASP A 100 9.34 0.76 1.74
CA ASP A 100 9.80 0.82 0.36
C ASP A 100 10.76 2.00 0.19
N ASP A 101 11.05 2.35 -1.06
CA ASP A 101 11.83 3.53 -1.41
C ASP A 101 11.08 4.36 -2.47
N SER A 102 9.77 4.46 -2.30
CA SER A 102 8.86 5.04 -3.28
C SER A 102 7.71 5.79 -2.61
N ARG A 103 8.03 6.55 -1.56
CA ARG A 103 7.06 7.40 -0.83
C ARG A 103 5.83 6.61 -0.36
N PHE A 104 6.05 5.38 0.10
CA PHE A 104 5.03 4.41 0.56
C PHE A 104 4.19 3.74 -0.52
N ALA A 105 4.47 3.92 -1.81
CA ALA A 105 3.65 3.36 -2.89
C ALA A 105 3.37 1.85 -2.73
N PHE A 106 4.39 1.07 -2.41
CA PHE A 106 4.31 -0.39 -2.35
C PHE A 106 4.17 -0.90 -0.91
N ALA A 107 4.82 -0.24 0.05
CA ALA A 107 4.64 -0.50 1.48
C ALA A 107 3.18 -0.31 1.91
N SER A 108 2.48 0.72 1.37
CA SER A 108 1.05 0.91 1.65
C SER A 108 0.19 -0.23 1.13
N ARG A 109 0.55 -0.85 0.01
CA ARG A 109 -0.16 -2.03 -0.51
C ARG A 109 0.02 -3.23 0.41
N CYS A 110 1.24 -3.50 0.89
CA CYS A 110 1.49 -4.54 1.88
C CYS A 110 0.73 -4.27 3.19
N TRP A 111 0.84 -3.05 3.73
CA TRP A 111 0.13 -2.60 4.91
C TRP A 111 -1.39 -2.80 4.78
N TRP A 112 -1.98 -2.37 3.66
CA TRP A 112 -3.41 -2.51 3.43
C TRP A 112 -3.83 -3.99 3.32
N LEU A 113 -3.05 -4.82 2.62
CA LEU A 113 -3.34 -6.25 2.49
C LEU A 113 -3.31 -6.98 3.84
N LEU A 114 -2.31 -6.68 4.69
CA LEU A 114 -2.24 -7.24 6.04
C LEU A 114 -3.51 -6.93 6.83
N ARG A 115 -3.94 -5.66 6.82
CA ARG A 115 -5.17 -5.23 7.49
C ARG A 115 -6.43 -5.79 6.86
N TYR A 116 -6.49 -5.89 5.53
CA TYR A 116 -7.59 -6.51 4.79
C TYR A 116 -7.78 -7.99 5.15
N LEU A 117 -6.69 -8.67 5.53
CA LEU A 117 -6.67 -10.04 6.05
C LEU A 117 -6.77 -10.12 7.59
N GLY A 118 -7.03 -9.00 8.27
CA GLY A 118 -7.29 -8.94 9.72
C GLY A 118 -6.05 -8.78 10.61
N HIS A 119 -4.89 -8.49 10.03
CA HIS A 119 -3.67 -8.24 10.78
C HIS A 119 -3.46 -6.73 10.99
N GLU A 120 -3.94 -6.22 12.12
CA GLU A 120 -3.88 -4.78 12.44
C GLU A 120 -2.53 -4.29 12.99
N ARG A 121 -1.70 -5.20 13.49
CA ARG A 121 -0.37 -4.90 14.07
C ARG A 121 0.65 -4.64 12.98
N VAL A 122 0.42 -3.61 12.17
CA VAL A 122 1.29 -3.27 11.04
C VAL A 122 1.46 -1.75 10.92
N ALA A 123 2.70 -1.34 10.64
CA ALA A 123 3.08 0.04 10.38
C ALA A 123 3.94 0.14 9.12
N ILE A 124 4.14 1.36 8.64
CA ILE A 124 5.10 1.68 7.57
C ILE A 124 6.26 2.49 8.16
N LEU A 125 7.49 2.21 7.72
CA LEU A 125 8.67 3.00 8.06
C LEU A 125 8.59 4.38 7.40
N ASP A 126 8.43 5.43 8.20
CA ASP A 126 8.34 6.81 7.73
C ASP A 126 9.68 7.27 7.10
N GLY A 127 9.61 7.82 5.88
CA GLY A 127 10.79 8.16 5.08
C GLY A 127 11.40 6.99 4.28
N GLY A 128 11.02 5.74 4.55
CA GLY A 128 11.47 4.57 3.78
C GLY A 128 12.98 4.30 3.83
N PHE A 129 13.46 3.52 2.86
CA PHE A 129 14.84 3.04 2.81
C PHE A 129 15.88 4.17 2.65
N SER A 130 15.65 5.11 1.74
CA SER A 130 16.58 6.24 1.53
C SER A 130 16.81 7.07 2.80
N GLN A 131 15.77 7.32 3.59
CA GLN A 131 15.91 8.08 4.83
C GLN A 131 16.53 7.27 5.97
N TRP A 132 16.27 5.97 6.02
CA TRP A 132 16.99 5.07 6.91
C TRP A 132 18.50 5.14 6.67
N GLN A 133 18.92 5.04 5.40
CA GLN A 133 20.32 5.06 5.02
C GLN A 133 20.96 6.45 5.24
N SER A 134 20.26 7.53 4.89
CA SER A 134 20.77 8.91 5.05
C SER A 134 21.03 9.28 6.51
N GLN A 135 20.29 8.67 7.44
CA GLN A 135 20.44 8.83 8.89
C GLN A 135 21.52 7.93 9.50
N GLY A 136 22.21 7.13 8.68
CA GLY A 136 23.33 6.28 9.12
C GLY A 136 22.92 5.02 9.88
N TYR A 137 21.65 4.59 9.76
CA TYR A 137 21.19 3.36 10.39
C TYR A 137 21.72 2.11 9.66
N PRO A 138 21.86 0.97 10.37
CA PRO A 138 22.52 -0.20 9.82
C PRO A 138 21.75 -0.78 8.63
N VAL A 139 22.49 -1.25 7.64
CA VAL A 139 21.99 -2.02 6.50
C VAL A 139 22.85 -3.27 6.33
N THR A 140 22.29 -4.29 5.69
CA THR A 140 22.97 -5.57 5.47
C THR A 140 22.70 -6.13 4.09
N ARG A 141 23.51 -7.12 3.70
CA ARG A 141 23.31 -8.02 2.56
C ARG A 141 22.90 -9.43 3.00
N GLU A 142 22.97 -9.70 4.31
CA GLU A 142 22.68 -11.01 4.88
C GLU A 142 21.19 -11.26 4.87
N LEU A 143 20.78 -12.32 4.15
CA LEU A 143 19.37 -12.71 4.08
C LEU A 143 18.91 -13.26 5.44
N PRO A 144 17.70 -12.88 5.91
CA PRO A 144 17.15 -13.45 7.12
C PRO A 144 16.94 -14.96 6.95
N GLN A 145 17.15 -15.70 8.04
CA GLN A 145 16.75 -17.10 8.07
C GLN A 145 15.22 -17.20 8.01
N PRO A 146 14.67 -18.19 7.27
CA PRO A 146 13.24 -18.46 7.30
C PRO A 146 12.73 -18.64 8.73
N ARG A 147 11.56 -18.07 9.02
CA ARG A 147 10.92 -18.14 10.34
C ARG A 147 9.58 -18.86 10.21
N SER A 148 9.19 -19.61 11.23
CA SER A 148 7.87 -20.23 11.27
C SER A 148 6.88 -19.33 12.01
N GLY A 149 5.79 -18.97 11.36
CA GLY A 149 4.66 -18.24 11.93
C GLY A 149 3.34 -18.99 11.77
N HIS A 150 2.26 -18.35 12.17
CA HIS A 150 0.90 -18.83 11.97
C HIS A 150 -0.04 -17.66 11.67
N PHE A 151 -0.46 -17.55 10.42
CA PHE A 151 -1.33 -16.46 9.96
C PHE A 151 -2.76 -16.94 9.77
N THR A 152 -3.67 -16.42 10.61
CA THR A 152 -5.11 -16.66 10.49
C THR A 152 -5.74 -15.54 9.66
N VAL A 153 -6.37 -15.90 8.55
CA VAL A 153 -7.11 -14.94 7.70
C VAL A 153 -8.42 -14.55 8.37
N GLN A 154 -8.62 -13.24 8.56
CA GLN A 154 -9.91 -12.63 8.89
C GLN A 154 -10.19 -11.55 7.85
N LEU A 155 -10.94 -11.92 6.81
CA LEU A 155 -11.14 -11.06 5.65
C LEU A 155 -12.13 -9.93 5.96
N HIS A 156 -11.84 -8.71 5.49
CA HIS A 156 -12.74 -7.56 5.51
C HIS A 156 -13.30 -7.26 4.11
N PRO A 157 -14.26 -8.06 3.59
CA PRO A 157 -14.68 -7.99 2.18
C PRO A 157 -15.18 -6.60 1.76
N ASP A 158 -15.85 -5.87 2.66
CA ASP A 158 -16.42 -4.55 2.36
C ASP A 158 -15.39 -3.44 2.15
N TRP A 159 -14.10 -3.70 2.41
CA TRP A 159 -13.02 -2.74 2.15
C TRP A 159 -12.59 -2.69 0.69
N ALA A 160 -12.93 -3.71 -0.10
CA ALA A 160 -12.63 -3.78 -1.52
C ALA A 160 -13.94 -3.84 -2.31
N ILE A 161 -14.06 -3.02 -3.36
CA ILE A 161 -15.22 -3.02 -4.25
C ILE A 161 -14.82 -3.37 -5.67
N ASP A 162 -15.73 -3.98 -6.41
CA ASP A 162 -15.56 -4.34 -7.82
C ASP A 162 -16.04 -3.23 -8.78
N ILE A 163 -15.81 -3.44 -10.08
CA ILE A 163 -16.24 -2.51 -11.12
C ILE A 163 -17.76 -2.29 -11.15
N ALA A 164 -18.56 -3.30 -10.81
CA ALA A 164 -20.01 -3.19 -10.81
C ALA A 164 -20.50 -2.30 -9.66
N GLN A 165 -19.89 -2.40 -8.49
CA GLN A 165 -20.09 -1.51 -7.35
C GLN A 165 -19.67 -0.08 -7.71
N VAL A 166 -18.50 0.12 -8.32
CA VAL A 166 -18.05 1.45 -8.79
C VAL A 166 -19.06 2.07 -9.77
N LYS A 167 -19.54 1.30 -10.76
CA LYS A 167 -20.55 1.76 -11.72
C LYS A 167 -21.84 2.22 -11.04
N ARG A 168 -22.25 1.53 -9.97
CA ARG A 168 -23.45 1.88 -9.18
C ARG A 168 -23.26 3.12 -8.31
N CYS A 169 -22.10 3.27 -7.66
CA CYS A 169 -21.92 4.29 -6.63
C CYS A 169 -21.29 5.60 -7.11
N ARG A 170 -20.53 5.61 -8.22
CA ARG A 170 -19.72 6.78 -8.66
C ARG A 170 -20.50 8.09 -8.89
N ASN A 171 -21.81 8.03 -9.06
CA ASN A 171 -22.69 9.18 -9.30
C ASN A 171 -23.62 9.48 -8.12
N LEU A 172 -23.49 8.76 -7.00
CA LEU A 172 -24.27 9.04 -5.81
C LEU A 172 -23.74 10.31 -5.12
N PRO A 173 -24.62 11.17 -4.59
CA PRO A 173 -24.22 12.46 -4.01
C PRO A 173 -23.29 12.32 -2.79
N ASP A 174 -23.42 11.23 -2.03
CA ASP A 174 -22.67 10.98 -0.80
C ASP A 174 -21.43 10.09 -1.00
N VAL A 175 -21.02 9.87 -2.26
CA VAL A 175 -19.85 9.05 -2.64
C VAL A 175 -18.85 9.89 -3.42
N ALA A 176 -17.61 9.96 -2.94
CA ALA A 176 -16.50 10.50 -3.70
C ALA A 176 -15.62 9.39 -4.26
N LEU A 177 -15.47 9.34 -5.58
CA LEU A 177 -14.52 8.48 -6.27
C LEU A 177 -13.22 9.26 -6.50
N VAL A 178 -12.10 8.81 -5.93
CA VAL A 178 -10.84 9.55 -5.94
C VAL A 178 -9.74 8.78 -6.66
N ASP A 179 -9.19 9.39 -7.71
CA ASP A 179 -8.06 8.87 -8.48
C ASP A 179 -6.74 9.37 -7.89
N ALA A 180 -5.90 8.41 -7.50
CA ALA A 180 -4.60 8.69 -6.90
C ALA A 180 -3.50 8.99 -7.93
N ARG A 181 -3.71 8.80 -9.24
CA ARG A 181 -2.67 8.97 -10.26
C ARG A 181 -2.21 10.42 -10.39
N ASP A 182 -1.05 10.60 -11.03
CA ASP A 182 -0.57 11.91 -11.45
C ASP A 182 -1.60 12.59 -12.37
N ALA A 183 -1.65 13.92 -12.31
CA ALA A 183 -2.75 14.69 -12.89
C ALA A 183 -2.79 14.63 -14.43
N ASP A 184 -1.64 14.47 -15.08
CA ASP A 184 -1.53 14.25 -16.54
C ASP A 184 -2.17 12.93 -16.97
N ARG A 185 -1.95 11.85 -16.21
CA ARG A 185 -2.60 10.55 -16.43
C ARG A 185 -4.10 10.62 -16.22
N TYR A 186 -4.54 11.28 -15.15
CA TYR A 186 -5.96 11.48 -14.87
C TYR A 186 -6.66 12.27 -16.01
N ARG A 187 -6.04 13.36 -16.49
CA ARG A 187 -6.59 14.17 -17.60
C ARG A 187 -6.54 13.47 -18.95
N GLY A 188 -5.83 12.35 -19.06
CA GLY A 188 -5.67 11.59 -20.29
C GLY A 188 -4.65 12.20 -21.26
N GLU A 189 -3.78 13.08 -20.79
CA GLU A 189 -2.72 13.72 -21.59
C GLU A 189 -1.55 12.75 -21.85
N ARG A 190 -1.35 11.81 -20.93
CA ARG A 190 -0.29 10.80 -20.98
C ARG A 190 -0.78 9.51 -20.32
N GLU A 191 -0.65 8.37 -20.97
CA GLU A 191 -0.85 7.07 -20.30
C GLU A 191 0.27 6.11 -20.74
N PRO A 192 1.31 5.93 -19.90
CA PRO A 192 2.47 5.13 -20.27
C PRO A 192 2.28 3.62 -20.02
N ILE A 193 1.19 3.20 -19.38
CA ILE A 193 1.02 1.84 -18.87
C ILE A 193 -0.23 1.16 -19.44
N ASP A 194 -1.39 1.78 -19.27
CA ASP A 194 -2.67 1.20 -19.65
C ASP A 194 -3.05 1.55 -21.12
N PRO A 195 -3.85 0.73 -21.83
CA PRO A 195 -4.10 0.92 -23.27
C PRO A 195 -4.93 2.17 -23.61
N ILE A 196 -5.66 2.71 -22.63
CA ILE A 196 -6.56 3.86 -22.81
C ILE A 196 -6.24 4.89 -21.74
N ALA A 197 -6.07 6.15 -22.15
CA ALA A 197 -5.84 7.27 -21.26
C ALA A 197 -7.16 7.86 -20.72
N GLY A 198 -7.09 8.59 -19.61
CA GLY A 198 -8.24 9.25 -18.99
C GLY A 198 -8.54 8.73 -17.59
N HIS A 199 -9.77 8.95 -17.13
CA HIS A 199 -10.22 8.62 -15.77
C HIS A 199 -11.66 8.10 -15.75
N ILE A 200 -12.07 7.52 -14.63
CA ILE A 200 -13.46 7.06 -14.43
C ILE A 200 -14.36 8.31 -14.34
N PRO A 201 -15.42 8.42 -15.15
CA PRO A 201 -16.33 9.57 -15.10
C PRO A 201 -16.85 9.85 -13.69
N GLY A 202 -16.81 11.13 -13.29
CA GLY A 202 -17.22 11.59 -11.95
C GLY A 202 -16.11 11.50 -10.89
N ALA A 203 -14.95 10.92 -11.21
CA ALA A 203 -13.83 10.89 -10.28
C ALA A 203 -13.25 12.29 -10.03
N ILE A 204 -12.61 12.46 -8.87
CA ILE A 204 -11.81 13.63 -8.52
C ILE A 204 -10.34 13.19 -8.44
N ASN A 205 -9.40 14.01 -8.91
CA ASN A 205 -7.98 13.68 -8.82
C ASN A 205 -7.34 14.24 -7.55
N LEU A 206 -6.61 13.37 -6.86
CA LEU A 206 -5.73 13.72 -5.75
C LEU A 206 -4.45 12.90 -5.92
N PRO A 207 -3.37 13.44 -6.50
CA PRO A 207 -2.16 12.65 -6.71
C PRO A 207 -1.58 12.12 -5.39
N TRP A 208 -1.35 10.81 -5.29
CA TRP A 208 -0.91 10.13 -4.06
C TRP A 208 0.36 10.72 -3.44
N LYS A 209 1.23 11.30 -4.28
CA LYS A 209 2.48 11.96 -3.85
C LYS A 209 2.21 13.15 -2.93
N THR A 210 1.05 13.80 -2.98
CA THR A 210 0.75 14.94 -2.10
C THR A 210 0.63 14.56 -0.62
N MET A 211 0.67 13.26 -0.28
CA MET A 211 0.60 12.77 1.10
C MET A 211 1.95 12.76 1.82
N THR A 212 3.04 13.03 1.11
CA THR A 212 4.42 13.03 1.66
C THR A 212 5.17 14.30 1.23
N ASP A 213 6.25 14.63 1.92
CA ASP A 213 7.26 15.57 1.42
C ASP A 213 8.13 14.91 0.32
N ASP A 214 8.98 15.70 -0.34
CA ASP A 214 9.85 15.21 -1.41
C ASP A 214 10.96 14.26 -0.92
N ARG A 215 11.18 14.17 0.39
CA ARG A 215 12.10 13.23 1.03
C ARG A 215 11.42 11.90 1.38
N GLY A 216 10.10 11.80 1.19
CA GLY A 216 9.31 10.62 1.45
C GLY A 216 8.74 10.50 2.87
N PHE A 217 8.84 11.56 3.68
CA PHE A 217 8.17 11.60 4.99
C PHE A 217 6.70 11.94 4.84
N ALA A 218 5.85 11.35 5.67
CA ALA A 218 4.44 11.69 5.66
C ALA A 218 4.19 13.14 6.09
N LEU A 219 3.23 13.80 5.46
CA LEU A 219 2.71 15.07 5.99
C LEU A 219 1.96 14.82 7.31
N SER A 220 1.90 15.84 8.16
CA SER A 220 1.26 15.73 9.49
C SER A 220 -0.22 15.33 9.39
N PRO A 221 -0.79 14.64 10.40
CA PRO A 221 -2.21 14.29 10.44
C PRO A 221 -3.17 15.44 10.13
N GLU A 222 -2.85 16.65 10.57
CA GLU A 222 -3.63 17.86 10.34
C GLU A 222 -3.61 18.25 8.85
N ARG A 223 -2.43 18.17 8.22
CA ARG A 223 -2.29 18.46 6.79
C ARG A 223 -2.98 17.40 5.93
N GLN A 224 -2.87 16.12 6.30
CA GLN A 224 -3.63 15.03 5.68
C GLN A 224 -5.15 15.34 5.75
N ARG A 225 -5.66 15.69 6.94
CA ARG A 225 -7.07 16.04 7.15
C ARG A 225 -7.51 17.21 6.28
N GLN A 226 -6.70 18.27 6.21
CA GLN A 226 -6.99 19.46 5.41
C GLN A 226 -7.12 19.13 3.92
N LEU A 227 -6.23 18.28 3.39
CA LEU A 227 -6.28 17.83 1.99
C LEU A 227 -7.62 17.14 1.70
N TRP A 228 -8.05 16.20 2.54
CA TRP A 228 -9.31 15.48 2.36
C TRP A 228 -10.55 16.37 2.49
N GLN A 229 -10.57 17.25 3.49
CA GLN A 229 -11.72 18.17 3.72
C GLN A 229 -11.88 19.20 2.59
N THR A 230 -10.78 19.60 1.96
CA THR A 230 -10.81 20.50 0.80
C THR A 230 -11.27 19.76 -0.46
N LEU A 231 -10.96 18.46 -0.56
CA LEU A 231 -11.27 17.65 -1.73
C LEU A 231 -12.75 17.26 -1.80
N THR A 232 -13.34 16.83 -0.68
CA THR A 232 -14.70 16.31 -0.66
C THR A 232 -15.32 16.35 0.74
N SER A 233 -16.64 16.55 0.78
CA SER A 233 -17.47 16.39 1.98
C SER A 233 -18.27 15.08 1.98
N ALA A 234 -18.02 14.16 1.04
CA ALA A 234 -18.74 12.90 0.94
C ALA A 234 -18.49 11.98 2.15
N ASP A 235 -19.53 11.28 2.57
CA ASP A 235 -19.45 10.31 3.68
C ASP A 235 -18.64 9.07 3.29
N GLU A 236 -18.89 8.55 2.09
CA GLU A 236 -18.17 7.40 1.55
C GLU A 236 -17.12 7.85 0.53
N VAL A 237 -15.88 7.38 0.73
CA VAL A 237 -14.78 7.60 -0.21
C VAL A 237 -14.34 6.28 -0.80
N VAL A 238 -14.33 6.20 -2.12
CA VAL A 238 -13.74 5.11 -2.89
C VAL A 238 -12.46 5.62 -3.52
N VAL A 239 -11.35 4.92 -3.33
CA VAL A 239 -10.07 5.26 -3.94
C VAL A 239 -9.64 4.25 -4.98
N TYR A 240 -9.04 4.75 -6.06
CA TYR A 240 -8.43 3.95 -7.11
C TYR A 240 -7.19 4.66 -7.66
N CYS A 241 -6.42 3.96 -8.49
CA CYS A 241 -5.26 4.54 -9.17
C CYS A 241 -5.09 3.87 -10.54
N GLY A 242 -3.86 3.51 -10.93
CA GLY A 242 -3.63 2.65 -12.10
C GLY A 242 -4.10 1.21 -11.88
N SER A 243 -3.78 0.60 -10.72
CA SER A 243 -4.04 -0.83 -10.44
C SER A 243 -4.16 -1.18 -8.95
N GLY A 244 -4.73 -0.28 -8.15
CA GLY A 244 -4.97 -0.55 -6.73
C GLY A 244 -3.74 -0.62 -5.83
N VAL A 245 -2.61 -0.02 -6.24
CA VAL A 245 -1.36 0.02 -5.46
C VAL A 245 -1.21 1.37 -4.75
N THR A 246 -0.95 2.46 -5.48
CA THR A 246 -0.76 3.78 -4.88
C THR A 246 -2.02 4.36 -4.23
N ALA A 247 -3.20 3.86 -4.59
CA ALA A 247 -4.45 4.17 -3.89
C ALA A 247 -4.42 3.76 -2.40
N CYS A 248 -3.61 2.76 -2.02
CA CYS A 248 -3.43 2.40 -0.61
C CYS A 248 -2.77 3.53 0.20
N VAL A 249 -1.99 4.42 -0.42
CA VAL A 249 -1.42 5.60 0.24
C VAL A 249 -2.54 6.55 0.69
N HIS A 250 -3.63 6.65 -0.06
CA HIS A 250 -4.80 7.43 0.36
C HIS A 250 -5.50 6.81 1.58
N ILE A 251 -5.59 5.48 1.63
CA ILE A 251 -6.18 4.78 2.78
C ILE A 251 -5.33 5.00 4.03
N LEU A 252 -4.00 4.92 3.88
CA LEU A 252 -3.04 5.27 4.94
C LEU A 252 -3.21 6.73 5.39
N SER A 253 -3.28 7.67 4.46
CA SER A 253 -3.49 9.10 4.74
C SER A 253 -4.77 9.34 5.53
N ARG A 254 -5.89 8.70 5.17
CA ARG A 254 -7.16 8.83 5.91
C ARG A 254 -7.07 8.23 7.31
N GLN A 255 -6.37 7.10 7.47
CA GLN A 255 -6.09 6.53 8.80
C GLN A 255 -5.29 7.51 9.66
N MET A 256 -4.23 8.12 9.13
CA MET A 256 -3.44 9.14 9.83
C MET A 256 -4.29 10.35 10.20
N ALA A 257 -5.14 10.79 9.28
CA ALA A 257 -6.08 11.88 9.48
C ALA A 257 -7.25 11.50 10.41
N LYS A 258 -7.34 10.29 10.95
CA LYS A 258 -8.47 9.82 11.75
C LYS A 258 -9.82 10.11 11.08
N LEU A 259 -9.89 9.87 9.77
CA LEU A 259 -11.11 9.97 8.96
C LEU A 259 -11.68 8.56 8.73
N GLN A 260 -12.95 8.50 8.30
CA GLN A 260 -13.55 7.22 7.91
C GLN A 260 -12.70 6.52 6.85
N PRO A 261 -12.41 5.21 6.99
CA PRO A 261 -11.64 4.47 6.01
C PRO A 261 -12.25 4.57 4.60
N ALA A 262 -11.42 4.72 3.58
CA ALA A 262 -11.87 4.63 2.20
C ALA A 262 -11.94 3.17 1.75
N LYS A 263 -12.87 2.87 0.86
CA LYS A 263 -12.93 1.59 0.14
C LYS A 263 -11.94 1.63 -1.02
N LEU A 264 -11.26 0.51 -1.29
CA LEU A 264 -10.38 0.35 -2.44
C LEU A 264 -11.17 -0.21 -3.63
N TYR A 265 -10.98 0.33 -4.83
CA TYR A 265 -11.26 -0.39 -6.06
C TYR A 265 -9.94 -1.00 -6.59
N PRO A 266 -9.65 -2.29 -6.31
CA PRO A 266 -8.33 -2.86 -6.55
C PRO A 266 -7.99 -2.93 -8.03
N GLY A 267 -8.98 -3.26 -8.87
CA GLY A 267 -8.81 -3.29 -10.32
C GLY A 267 -8.44 -1.93 -10.91
N SER A 268 -8.97 -0.85 -10.32
CA SER A 268 -8.57 0.53 -10.63
C SER A 268 -8.72 0.88 -12.13
N TRP A 269 -7.95 1.85 -12.64
CA TRP A 269 -8.04 2.27 -14.03
C TRP A 269 -7.79 1.13 -15.02
N SER A 270 -6.79 0.28 -14.76
CA SER A 270 -6.44 -0.87 -15.59
C SER A 270 -7.61 -1.83 -15.79
N ASP A 271 -8.36 -2.11 -14.72
CA ASP A 271 -9.60 -2.89 -14.82
C ASP A 271 -10.69 -2.11 -15.57
N TRP A 272 -10.90 -0.85 -15.22
CA TRP A 272 -11.92 -0.01 -15.84
C TRP A 272 -11.78 0.09 -17.37
N CYS A 273 -10.58 0.41 -17.86
CA CYS A 273 -10.33 0.58 -19.29
C CYS A 273 -10.33 -0.75 -20.06
N SER A 274 -10.12 -1.89 -19.38
CA SER A 274 -10.19 -3.22 -20.02
C SER A 274 -11.59 -3.55 -20.57
N TYR A 275 -12.65 -2.90 -20.06
CA TYR A 275 -14.02 -3.04 -20.57
C TYR A 275 -14.38 -2.03 -21.68
N GLN A 276 -13.49 -1.07 -21.96
CA GLN A 276 -13.64 -0.10 -23.05
C GLN A 276 -12.89 -0.55 -24.31
N SER A 277 -11.91 -1.43 -24.11
CA SER A 277 -11.21 -2.14 -25.16
C SER A 277 -12.08 -3.33 -25.57
N GLY A 278 -12.70 -3.29 -26.75
CA GLY A 278 -13.55 -4.38 -27.26
C GLY A 278 -12.84 -5.73 -27.29
#